data_AF-W8B2Q5-F1
#
_entry.id   AF-W8B2Q5-F1
#
_cell.length_a   1.000
_cell.length_b   1.000
_cell.length_c   1.000
_cell.angle_alpha   90.00
_cell.angle_beta   90.00
_cell.angle_gamma   90.00
#
_symmetry.space_group_name_H-M   'P 1'
#
loop_
_entity.id
_entity.type
_entity.pdbx_description
1 polymer ?
#
loop_
_entity_poly.entity_id
_entity_poly.type
_entity_poly.pdbx_seq_one_letter_code
_entity_poly.pdbx_strand_id
1 'polypeptide(L)'
;MEKSEQFSDYLFAKMGPPSSTTVNGTELPPKTTERSGAPRELTGYRKWLRENLMLLVTLSGVLLGVIFGFTLRPLNLHEDSIMLISYPGELFMRVLKLMILPLIISSLIAGSASLNARMNGKIALRTLVYFVATSFMNALLGIALVLLIHPGDPNLHNTADRSTDKRAVNLLDSLLDLGRNVFPDNLFQASFQQAHTVYLPKPNILHTFNETLNDT
;
A
#
# COMPACT_ATOMS: atom_id res chain seq x y z
N MET A 1 7.57 32.79 39.39
CA MET A 1 8.42 33.99 39.24
C MET A 1 9.78 33.67 38.59
N GLU A 2 10.34 32.48 38.81
CA GLU A 2 11.66 32.07 38.30
C GLU A 2 11.80 31.99 36.76
N LYS A 3 10.70 31.76 36.02
CA LYS A 3 10.75 31.62 34.55
C LYS A 3 10.90 32.93 33.76
N SER A 4 10.52 34.07 34.34
CA SER A 4 10.64 35.37 33.64
C SER A 4 12.05 35.93 33.69
N GLU A 5 12.79 35.66 34.77
CA GLU A 5 14.18 36.10 34.93
C GLU A 5 15.11 35.33 33.98
N GLN A 6 14.93 34.01 33.85
CA GLN A 6 15.70 33.20 32.89
C GLN A 6 15.48 33.62 31.44
N PHE A 7 14.27 34.08 31.08
CA PHE A 7 13.98 34.55 29.72
C PHE A 7 14.64 35.90 29.42
N SER A 8 14.69 36.77 30.43
CA SER A 8 15.39 38.06 30.38
C SER A 8 16.90 37.85 30.20
N ASP A 9 17.51 37.00 31.02
CA ASP A 9 18.95 36.70 30.93
C ASP A 9 19.33 36.03 29.62
N TYR A 10 18.46 35.17 29.07
CA TYR A 10 18.68 34.57 27.76
C TYR A 10 18.57 35.59 26.63
N LEU A 11 17.67 36.58 26.74
CA LEU A 11 17.56 37.70 25.82
C LEU A 11 18.80 38.60 25.86
N PHE A 12 19.29 38.92 27.05
CA PHE A 12 20.49 39.74 27.24
C PHE A 12 21.77 39.01 26.83
N ALA A 13 21.86 37.69 27.02
CA ALA A 13 22.99 36.89 26.54
C ALA A 13 23.02 36.78 25.00
N LYS A 14 21.85 36.81 24.35
CA LYS A 14 21.73 36.77 22.88
C LYS A 14 21.90 38.13 22.21
N MET A 15 21.64 39.21 22.95
CA MET A 15 22.02 40.57 22.57
C MET A 15 23.47 40.81 23.00
N GLY A 16 24.42 40.35 22.17
CA GLY A 16 25.84 40.60 22.40
C GLY A 16 26.13 42.09 22.71
N PRO A 17 27.20 42.39 23.48
CA PRO A 17 27.45 43.75 23.95
C PRO A 17 27.55 44.72 22.77
N PRO A 18 27.05 45.97 22.90
CA PRO A 18 27.11 46.93 21.82
C PRO A 18 28.57 47.18 21.45
N SER A 19 28.94 46.87 20.21
CA SER A 19 30.28 47.14 19.68
C SER A 19 30.42 48.63 19.43
N SER A 20 30.98 49.36 20.40
CA SER A 20 31.46 50.72 20.20
C SER A 20 32.75 50.68 19.38
N THR A 21 32.63 50.77 18.06
CA THR A 21 33.79 50.92 17.17
C THR A 21 34.20 52.39 17.11
N THR A 22 35.20 52.76 17.89
CA THR A 22 35.82 54.10 17.87
C THR A 22 36.89 54.16 16.77
N VAL A 23 36.69 54.98 15.74
CA VAL A 23 37.74 55.32 14.77
C VAL A 23 37.86 56.85 14.74
N ASN A 24 39.05 57.36 15.09
CA ASN A 24 39.38 58.80 15.12
C ASN A 24 38.42 59.70 15.93
N GLY A 25 38.04 59.28 17.15
CA GLY A 25 37.46 60.19 18.16
C GLY A 25 36.09 60.80 17.85
N THR A 26 35.40 60.36 16.78
CA THR A 26 34.03 60.77 16.48
C THR A 26 33.10 59.56 16.48
N GLU A 27 32.08 59.59 17.34
CA GLU A 27 31.03 58.58 17.39
C GLU A 27 30.20 58.65 16.09
N LEU A 28 30.31 57.62 15.25
CA LEU A 28 29.48 57.44 14.07
C LEU A 28 28.29 56.54 14.42
N PRO A 29 27.06 56.86 13.96
CA PRO A 29 25.90 56.02 14.20
C PRO A 29 26.08 54.63 13.55
N PRO A 30 25.48 53.58 14.13
CA PRO A 30 25.74 52.20 13.75
C PRO A 30 25.34 51.91 12.29
N LYS A 31 26.26 51.31 11.53
CA LYS A 31 25.98 50.79 10.17
C LYS A 31 25.05 49.57 10.27
N THR A 32 23.75 49.79 10.13
CA THR A 32 22.79 48.72 9.82
C THR A 32 22.50 48.69 8.32
N THR A 33 23.35 48.00 7.55
CA THR A 33 22.98 47.60 6.18
C THR A 33 23.61 46.27 5.82
N GLU A 34 23.25 45.23 6.56
CA GLU A 34 23.09 43.92 5.93
C GLU A 34 21.61 43.77 5.56
N ARG A 35 21.27 44.09 4.31
CA ARG A 35 20.06 43.55 3.70
C ARG A 35 20.31 42.08 3.38
N SER A 36 20.32 41.25 4.43
CA SER A 36 20.13 39.81 4.28
C SER A 36 18.70 39.60 3.79
N GLY A 37 18.56 39.02 2.60
CA GLY A 37 17.27 38.70 2.00
C GLY A 37 16.52 37.73 2.90
N ALA A 38 15.66 38.25 3.76
CA ALA A 38 14.78 37.44 4.59
C ALA A 38 13.96 36.51 3.68
N PRO A 39 13.96 35.18 3.93
CA PRO A 39 13.06 34.30 3.20
C PRO A 39 11.64 34.82 3.46
N ARG A 40 10.89 35.09 2.38
CA ARG A 40 9.48 35.45 2.46
C ARG A 40 8.78 34.39 3.31
N GLU A 41 8.36 34.75 4.52
CA GLU A 41 7.47 33.97 5.38
C GLU A 41 6.23 33.61 4.56
N LEU A 42 6.25 32.43 3.96
CA LEU A 42 5.13 31.90 3.20
C LEU A 42 3.93 31.84 4.14
N THR A 43 2.88 32.59 3.82
CA THR A 43 1.58 32.61 4.50
C THR A 43 1.20 31.21 4.96
N GLY A 44 0.88 31.02 6.25
CA GLY A 44 0.80 29.71 6.91
C GLY A 44 -0.02 28.64 6.17
N TYR A 45 -1.05 29.05 5.41
CA TYR A 45 -1.82 28.16 4.54
C TYR A 45 -0.99 27.49 3.43
N ARG A 46 -0.11 28.24 2.75
CA ARG A 46 0.77 27.69 1.70
C ARG A 46 1.82 26.74 2.27
N LYS A 47 2.30 27.01 3.48
CA LYS A 47 3.21 26.12 4.21
C LYS A 47 2.51 24.81 4.57
N TRP A 48 1.31 24.89 5.13
CA TRP A 48 0.49 23.72 5.48
C TRP A 48 0.12 22.87 4.26
N LEU A 49 -0.24 23.50 3.13
CA LEU A 49 -0.51 22.80 1.86
C LEU A 49 0.71 22.02 1.36
N ARG A 50 1.91 22.59 1.54
CA ARG A 50 3.16 21.94 1.13
C ARG A 50 3.51 20.75 2.01
N GLU A 51 3.24 20.86 3.32
CA GLU A 51 3.45 19.78 4.29
C GLU A 51 2.51 18.59 4.03
N ASN A 52 1.27 18.86 3.61
CA ASN A 52 0.25 17.84 3.38
C ASN A 52 0.03 17.51 1.89
N LEU A 53 0.97 17.91 1.01
CA LEU A 53 0.79 17.85 -0.44
C LEU A 53 0.45 16.44 -0.93
N MET A 54 1.17 15.42 -0.46
CA MET A 54 0.95 14.02 -0.90
C MET A 54 -0.45 13.52 -0.56
N LEU A 55 -0.94 13.82 0.65
CA LEU A 55 -2.27 13.43 1.09
C LEU A 55 -3.35 14.15 0.27
N LEU A 56 -3.17 15.46 0.04
CA LEU A 56 -4.14 16.24 -0.73
C LEU A 56 -4.18 15.80 -2.20
N VAL A 57 -3.04 15.47 -2.80
CA VAL A 57 -2.96 14.98 -4.18
C VAL A 57 -3.62 13.61 -4.32
N THR A 58 -3.39 12.67 -3.38
CA THR A 58 -4.03 11.35 -3.45
C THR A 58 -5.53 11.42 -3.22
N LEU A 59 -5.98 12.21 -2.24
CA LEU A 59 -7.40 12.38 -1.95
C LEU A 59 -8.13 13.07 -3.11
N SER A 60 -7.56 14.16 -3.64
CA SER A 60 -8.12 14.82 -4.82
C SER A 60 -8.12 13.92 -6.05
N GLY A 61 -7.09 13.11 -6.26
CA GLY A 61 -7.03 12.11 -7.33
C GLY A 61 -8.16 11.08 -7.24
N VAL A 62 -8.44 10.55 -6.04
CA VAL A 62 -9.56 9.62 -5.81
C VAL A 62 -10.91 10.30 -6.08
N LEU A 63 -11.12 11.51 -5.55
CA LEU A 63 -12.37 12.25 -5.76
C LEU A 63 -12.61 12.56 -7.24
N LEU A 64 -11.59 13.05 -7.94
CA LEU A 64 -11.66 13.30 -9.38
C LEU A 64 -11.92 12.01 -10.15
N GLY A 65 -11.24 10.91 -9.81
CA GLY A 65 -11.44 9.61 -10.45
C GLY A 65 -12.88 9.10 -10.30
N VAL A 66 -13.47 9.25 -9.12
CA VAL A 66 -14.88 8.88 -8.87
C VAL A 66 -15.83 9.77 -9.69
N ILE A 67 -15.64 11.10 -9.68
CA ILE A 67 -16.46 12.03 -10.46
C ILE A 67 -16.39 11.69 -11.95
N PHE A 68 -15.17 11.56 -12.51
CA PHE A 68 -14.99 11.17 -13.91
C PHE A 68 -15.63 9.81 -14.21
N GLY A 69 -15.45 8.81 -13.34
CA GLY A 69 -16.07 7.50 -13.51
C GLY A 69 -17.59 7.56 -13.62
N PHE A 70 -18.25 8.32 -12.73
CA PHE A 70 -19.71 8.51 -12.78
C PHE A 70 -20.17 9.33 -13.99
N THR A 71 -19.41 10.36 -14.40
CA THR A 71 -19.73 11.17 -15.58
C THR A 71 -19.57 10.40 -16.89
N LEU A 72 -18.57 9.53 -16.99
CA LEU A 72 -18.29 8.74 -18.20
C LEU A 72 -19.20 7.51 -18.32
N ARG A 73 -19.68 6.95 -17.21
CA ARG A 73 -20.55 5.77 -17.18
C ARG A 73 -21.81 5.86 -18.07
N PRO A 74 -22.61 6.94 -18.09
CA PRO A 74 -23.80 7.03 -18.93
C PRO A 74 -23.52 7.26 -20.42
N LEU A 75 -22.27 7.60 -20.80
CA LEU A 75 -21.92 7.97 -22.17
C LEU A 75 -21.72 6.77 -23.11
N ASN A 76 -21.84 5.51 -22.61
CA ASN A 76 -21.71 4.27 -23.39
C ASN A 76 -20.54 4.31 -24.38
N LEU A 77 -19.34 4.64 -23.89
CA LEU A 77 -18.13 4.73 -24.70
C LEU A 77 -17.76 3.37 -25.30
N HIS A 78 -17.19 3.39 -26.52
CA HIS A 78 -16.65 2.19 -27.16
C HIS A 78 -15.52 1.58 -26.31
N GLU A 79 -15.36 0.26 -26.34
CA GLU A 79 -14.40 -0.49 -25.50
C GLU A 79 -12.95 0.03 -25.64
N ASP A 80 -12.54 0.40 -26.86
CA ASP A 80 -11.21 0.96 -27.14
C ASP A 80 -10.95 2.27 -26.39
N SER A 81 -11.98 3.12 -26.25
CA SER A 81 -11.85 4.39 -25.51
C SER A 81 -11.71 4.15 -24.01
N ILE A 82 -12.41 3.15 -23.48
CA ILE A 82 -12.29 2.76 -22.06
C ILE A 82 -10.88 2.21 -21.79
N MET A 83 -10.33 1.41 -22.71
CA MET A 83 -8.96 0.91 -22.62
C MET A 83 -7.94 2.05 -22.61
N LEU A 84 -8.09 3.04 -23.49
CA LEU A 84 -7.17 4.18 -23.55
C LEU A 84 -7.20 5.03 -22.28
N ILE A 85 -8.39 5.24 -21.70
CA ILE A 85 -8.59 6.01 -20.47
C ILE A 85 -8.04 5.27 -19.25
N SER A 86 -8.17 3.94 -19.19
CA SER A 86 -7.68 3.12 -18.07
C SER A 86 -6.18 2.81 -18.15
N TYR A 87 -5.56 2.98 -19.33
CA TYR A 87 -4.16 2.65 -19.59
C TYR A 87 -3.15 3.28 -18.61
N PRO A 88 -3.25 4.56 -18.20
CA PRO A 88 -2.33 5.12 -17.19
C PRO A 88 -2.43 4.40 -15.84
N GLY A 89 -3.63 3.98 -15.45
CA GLY A 89 -3.86 3.19 -14.24
C GLY A 89 -3.26 1.78 -14.36
N GLU A 90 -3.36 1.17 -15.53
CA GLU A 90 -2.71 -0.11 -15.81
C GLU A 90 -1.18 -0.02 -15.69
N LEU A 91 -0.57 1.00 -16.31
CA LEU A 91 0.87 1.26 -16.20
C LEU A 91 1.30 1.48 -14.75
N PHE A 92 0.53 2.26 -13.98
CA PHE A 92 0.80 2.46 -12.57
C PHE A 92 0.79 1.14 -11.79
N MET A 93 -0.21 0.29 -12.02
CA MET A 93 -0.28 -1.04 -11.39
C MET A 93 0.88 -1.95 -11.79
N ARG A 94 1.36 -1.88 -13.04
CA ARG A 94 2.55 -2.62 -13.49
C ARG A 94 3.82 -2.17 -12.79
N VAL A 95 4.01 -0.85 -12.62
CA VAL A 95 5.15 -0.29 -11.88
C VAL A 95 5.11 -0.72 -10.41
N LEU A 96 3.94 -0.62 -9.76
CA LEU A 96 3.81 -1.07 -8.37
C LEU A 96 4.16 -2.56 -8.22
N LYS A 97 3.59 -3.43 -9.07
CA LYS A 97 3.87 -4.87 -9.02
C LYS A 97 5.35 -5.20 -9.24
N LEU A 98 6.02 -4.49 -10.14
CA LEU A 98 7.45 -4.66 -10.41
C LEU A 98 8.31 -4.27 -9.20
N MET A 99 7.88 -3.26 -8.42
CA MET A 99 8.61 -2.82 -7.23
C MET A 99 8.44 -3.75 -6.02
N ILE A 100 7.32 -4.49 -5.93
CA ILE A 100 7.02 -5.34 -4.75
C ILE A 100 8.12 -6.38 -4.51
N LEU A 101 8.49 -7.16 -5.53
CA LEU A 101 9.46 -8.25 -5.41
C LEU A 101 10.83 -7.78 -4.88
N PRO A 102 11.53 -6.81 -5.51
CA PRO A 102 12.84 -6.38 -5.03
C PRO A 102 12.78 -5.70 -3.66
N LEU A 103 11.72 -4.92 -3.38
CA LEU A 103 11.59 -4.21 -2.11
C LEU A 103 11.36 -5.18 -0.94
N ILE A 104 10.51 -6.20 -1.10
CA ILE A 104 10.26 -7.18 -0.05
C ILE A 104 11.53 -7.97 0.26
N ILE A 105 12.22 -8.49 -0.76
CA ILE A 105 13.43 -9.31 -0.57
C ILE A 105 14.53 -8.48 0.11
N SER A 106 14.82 -7.28 -0.41
CA SER A 106 15.83 -6.39 0.17
C SER A 106 15.50 -5.99 1.61
N SER A 107 14.25 -5.59 1.87
CA SER A 107 13.80 -5.18 3.21
C SER A 107 13.85 -6.34 4.20
N LEU A 108 13.52 -7.57 3.78
CA LEU A 108 13.56 -8.74 4.63
C LEU A 108 14.99 -9.15 4.98
N ILE A 109 15.90 -9.14 4.00
CA ILE A 109 17.33 -9.44 4.21
C ILE A 109 17.96 -8.39 5.14
N ALA A 110 17.80 -7.10 4.84
CA ALA A 110 18.35 -6.02 5.68
C ALA A 110 17.74 -6.02 7.09
N GLY A 111 16.43 -6.22 7.19
CA GLY A 111 15.71 -6.31 8.45
C GLY A 111 16.21 -7.47 9.31
N SER A 112 16.31 -8.67 8.74
CA SER A 112 16.76 -9.86 9.45
C SER A 112 18.23 -9.81 9.86
N ALA A 113 19.11 -9.22 9.04
CA ALA A 113 20.54 -9.11 9.31
C ALA A 113 20.88 -8.13 10.45
N SER A 114 20.03 -7.13 10.68
CA SER A 114 20.29 -6.04 11.64
C SER A 114 19.97 -6.36 13.11
N LEU A 115 19.44 -7.55 13.41
CA LEU A 115 18.83 -7.84 14.72
C LEU A 115 19.36 -9.13 15.38
N ASN A 116 19.47 -9.15 16.71
CA ASN A 116 19.97 -10.28 17.51
C ASN A 116 18.97 -11.47 17.58
N ALA A 117 19.40 -12.67 17.16
CA ALA A 117 18.55 -13.87 17.04
C ALA A 117 17.64 -14.19 18.24
N ARG A 118 18.16 -14.08 19.48
CA ARG A 118 17.40 -14.39 20.72
C ARG A 118 16.25 -13.41 20.97
N MET A 119 16.43 -12.14 20.60
CA MET A 119 15.42 -11.11 20.73
C MET A 119 14.41 -11.20 19.57
N ASN A 120 14.87 -11.55 18.38
CA ASN A 120 14.06 -11.70 17.16
C ASN A 120 12.97 -12.75 17.31
N GLY A 121 13.30 -13.92 17.87
CA GLY A 121 12.32 -14.99 18.07
C GLY A 121 11.15 -14.58 18.97
N LYS A 122 11.43 -13.81 20.04
CA LYS A 122 10.38 -13.33 20.96
C LYS A 122 9.50 -12.26 20.32
N ILE A 123 10.10 -11.34 19.57
CA ILE A 123 9.36 -10.30 18.84
C ILE A 123 8.51 -10.96 17.75
N ALA A 124 9.09 -11.82 16.91
CA ALA A 124 8.38 -12.54 15.85
C ALA A 124 7.21 -13.37 16.40
N LEU A 125 7.41 -14.10 17.51
CA LEU A 125 6.33 -14.88 18.12
C LEU A 125 5.20 -13.99 18.65
N ARG A 126 5.52 -12.87 19.32
CA ARG A 126 4.51 -11.91 19.78
C ARG A 126 3.73 -11.31 18.62
N THR A 127 4.42 -10.94 17.54
CA THR A 127 3.80 -10.42 16.32
C THR A 127 2.90 -11.46 15.66
N LEU A 128 3.34 -12.72 15.57
CA LEU A 128 2.55 -13.81 15.00
C LEU A 128 1.26 -14.06 15.80
N VAL A 129 1.36 -14.14 17.12
CA VAL A 129 0.20 -14.31 18.01
C VAL A 129 -0.76 -13.12 17.87
N TYR A 130 -0.23 -11.90 17.82
CA TYR A 130 -1.02 -10.70 17.59
C TYR A 130 -1.78 -10.76 16.25
N PHE A 131 -1.11 -11.09 15.14
CA PHE A 131 -1.75 -11.19 13.83
C PHE A 131 -2.81 -12.29 13.76
N VAL A 132 -2.56 -13.47 14.34
CA VAL A 132 -3.54 -14.55 14.35
C VAL A 132 -4.77 -14.17 15.19
N ALA A 133 -4.56 -13.62 16.39
CA ALA A 133 -5.66 -13.23 17.27
C ALA A 133 -6.52 -12.11 16.66
N THR A 134 -5.90 -11.06 16.11
CA THR A 134 -6.62 -9.97 15.46
C THR A 134 -7.31 -10.43 14.18
N SER A 135 -6.68 -11.28 13.37
CA SER A 135 -7.33 -11.82 12.16
C SER A 135 -8.55 -12.68 12.49
N PHE A 136 -8.47 -13.49 13.55
CA PHE A 136 -9.61 -14.27 14.03
C PHE A 136 -10.76 -13.36 14.50
N MET A 137 -10.46 -12.31 15.28
CA MET A 137 -11.47 -11.34 15.70
C MET A 137 -12.10 -10.59 14.51
N ASN A 138 -11.29 -10.18 13.52
CA ASN A 138 -11.76 -9.54 12.30
C ASN A 138 -12.67 -10.46 11.48
N ALA A 139 -12.34 -11.75 11.37
CA ALA A 139 -13.15 -12.72 10.65
C ALA A 139 -14.51 -12.95 11.34
N LEU A 140 -14.53 -13.07 12.67
CA LEU A 140 -15.79 -13.17 13.44
C LEU A 140 -16.66 -11.93 13.23
N LEU A 141 -16.07 -10.74 13.32
CA LEU A 141 -16.78 -9.48 13.11
C LEU A 141 -17.30 -9.36 11.68
N GLY A 142 -16.50 -9.75 10.68
CA GLY A 142 -16.89 -9.74 9.27
C GLY A 142 -18.06 -10.69 8.97
N ILE A 143 -17.99 -11.93 9.49
CA ILE A 143 -19.08 -12.92 9.35
C ILE A 143 -20.34 -12.43 10.06
N ALA A 144 -20.21 -11.92 11.30
CA ALA A 144 -21.35 -11.39 12.04
C ALA A 144 -22.01 -10.21 11.30
N LEU A 145 -21.23 -9.30 10.71
CA LEU A 145 -21.75 -8.15 9.98
C LEU A 145 -22.43 -8.56 8.67
N VAL A 146 -21.83 -9.49 7.91
CA VAL A 146 -22.44 -10.04 6.68
C VAL A 146 -23.75 -10.75 6.97
N LEU A 147 -23.82 -11.55 8.04
CA LEU A 147 -25.03 -12.25 8.46
C LEU A 147 -26.06 -11.33 9.14
N LEU A 148 -25.69 -10.12 9.55
CA LEU A 148 -26.64 -9.17 10.12
C LEU A 148 -27.24 -8.27 9.04
N ILE A 149 -26.39 -7.72 8.17
CA ILE A 149 -26.80 -6.79 7.12
C ILE A 149 -27.36 -7.55 5.90
N HIS A 150 -26.90 -8.79 5.65
CA HIS A 150 -27.18 -9.58 4.45
C HIS A 150 -27.04 -8.74 3.16
N PRO A 151 -25.83 -8.23 2.86
CA PRO A 151 -25.64 -7.41 1.67
C PRO A 151 -25.77 -8.26 0.39
N GLY A 152 -26.72 -7.90 -0.48
CA GLY A 152 -26.93 -8.53 -1.79
C GLY A 152 -28.34 -9.09 -1.97
N ASP A 153 -28.82 -9.13 -3.22
CA ASP A 153 -30.13 -9.70 -3.54
C ASP A 153 -30.01 -11.22 -3.79
N PRO A 154 -30.70 -12.08 -3.02
CA PRO A 154 -30.67 -13.52 -3.23
C PRO A 154 -31.29 -13.94 -4.58
N ASN A 155 -32.16 -13.10 -5.16
CA ASN A 155 -32.83 -13.37 -6.43
C ASN A 155 -31.91 -13.20 -7.65
N LEU A 156 -30.80 -12.46 -7.53
CA LEU A 156 -29.79 -12.28 -8.59
C LEU A 156 -28.82 -13.46 -8.70
N HIS A 157 -28.87 -14.42 -7.77
CA HIS A 157 -27.96 -15.57 -7.74
C HIS A 157 -28.26 -16.61 -8.84
N ASN A 158 -29.51 -16.72 -9.30
CA ASN A 158 -29.92 -17.70 -10.32
C ASN A 158 -29.36 -17.41 -11.72
N THR A 159 -28.95 -16.16 -11.99
CA THR A 159 -28.34 -15.76 -13.27
C THR A 159 -26.82 -15.94 -13.31
N ALA A 160 -26.16 -16.06 -12.16
CA ALA A 160 -24.70 -16.19 -12.05
C ALA A 160 -24.19 -17.63 -12.14
N ASP A 161 -25.07 -18.63 -12.07
CA ASP A 161 -24.69 -20.06 -12.02
C ASP A 161 -24.40 -20.68 -13.40
N ARG A 162 -24.31 -19.88 -14.47
CA ARG A 162 -24.12 -20.37 -15.87
C ARG A 162 -22.67 -20.42 -16.37
N SER A 163 -21.67 -20.05 -15.58
CA SER A 163 -20.28 -19.95 -16.09
C SER A 163 -19.19 -20.42 -15.15
N THR A 164 -19.50 -21.11 -14.06
CA THR A 164 -18.45 -21.64 -13.18
C THR A 164 -18.63 -23.13 -13.04
N ASP A 165 -17.81 -23.87 -13.77
CA ASP A 165 -17.51 -25.27 -13.48
C ASP A 165 -17.10 -25.33 -12.01
N LYS A 166 -18.03 -25.76 -11.14
CA LYS A 166 -17.88 -25.75 -9.67
C LYS A 166 -16.85 -26.80 -9.32
N ARG A 167 -15.58 -26.46 -9.53
CA ARG A 167 -14.43 -27.26 -9.15
C ARG A 167 -14.55 -27.51 -7.65
N ALA A 168 -14.81 -28.76 -7.28
CA ALA A 168 -14.79 -29.18 -5.89
C ALA A 168 -13.37 -28.99 -5.37
N VAL A 169 -13.11 -27.85 -4.71
CA VAL A 169 -11.84 -27.58 -4.06
C VAL A 169 -11.84 -28.37 -2.75
N ASN A 170 -10.98 -29.38 -2.65
CA ASN A 170 -10.80 -30.09 -1.39
C ASN A 170 -9.92 -29.24 -0.46
N LEU A 171 -10.36 -29.08 0.79
CA LEU A 171 -9.61 -28.35 1.82
C LEU A 171 -8.19 -28.91 2.02
N LEU A 172 -8.04 -30.23 1.94
CA LEU A 172 -6.75 -30.88 2.05
C LEU A 172 -5.81 -30.46 0.91
N ASP A 173 -6.30 -30.33 -0.32
CA ASP A 173 -5.47 -29.89 -1.45
C ASP A 173 -5.04 -28.44 -1.26
N SER A 174 -5.90 -27.56 -0.75
CA SER A 174 -5.52 -26.18 -0.45
C SER A 174 -4.46 -26.09 0.65
N LEU A 175 -4.55 -26.93 1.69
CA LEU A 175 -3.51 -27.01 2.73
C LEU A 175 -2.19 -27.59 2.20
N LEU A 176 -2.26 -28.62 1.36
CA LEU A 176 -1.09 -29.20 0.70
C LEU A 176 -0.45 -28.21 -0.28
N ASP A 177 -1.25 -27.45 -1.03
CA ASP A 177 -0.79 -26.39 -1.92
C ASP A 177 -0.16 -25.24 -1.14
N LEU A 178 -0.71 -24.86 0.02
CA LEU A 178 -0.06 -23.89 0.91
C LEU A 178 1.34 -24.37 1.32
N GLY A 179 1.46 -25.62 1.77
CA GLY A 179 2.76 -26.21 2.13
C GLY A 179 3.76 -26.19 0.97
N ARG A 180 3.32 -26.57 -0.24
CA ARG A 180 4.13 -26.52 -1.47
C ARG A 180 4.59 -25.10 -1.83
N ASN A 181 3.77 -24.09 -1.56
CA ASN A 181 4.12 -22.69 -1.83
C ASN A 181 5.01 -22.07 -0.74
N VAL A 182 4.98 -22.57 0.50
CA VAL A 182 5.90 -22.17 1.57
C VAL A 182 7.32 -22.65 1.29
N PHE A 183 7.47 -23.86 0.75
CA PHE A 183 8.76 -24.45 0.37
C PHE A 183 8.78 -24.71 -1.13
N PRO A 184 9.04 -23.69 -1.96
CA PRO A 184 9.05 -23.86 -3.40
C PRO A 184 10.26 -24.68 -3.88
N ASP A 185 10.07 -25.44 -4.95
CA ASP A 185 11.14 -26.22 -5.58
C ASP A 185 12.22 -25.32 -6.22
N ASN A 186 11.87 -24.08 -6.57
CA ASN A 186 12.79 -23.11 -7.16
C ASN A 186 12.45 -21.66 -6.75
N LEU A 187 13.42 -20.94 -6.20
CA LEU A 187 13.28 -19.55 -5.74
C LEU A 187 12.97 -18.55 -6.86
N PHE A 188 13.57 -18.73 -8.03
CA PHE A 188 13.31 -17.86 -9.18
C PHE A 188 11.91 -18.10 -9.72
N GLN A 189 11.51 -19.36 -9.88
CA GLN A 189 10.19 -19.73 -10.36
C GLN A 189 9.07 -19.26 -9.42
N ALA A 190 9.27 -19.41 -8.10
CA ALA A 190 8.33 -18.97 -7.08
C ALA A 190 8.03 -17.46 -7.12
N SER A 191 8.93 -16.67 -7.72
CA SER A 191 8.77 -15.23 -7.82
C SER A 191 7.72 -14.80 -8.86
N PHE A 192 7.33 -15.69 -9.78
CA PHE A 192 6.33 -15.43 -10.81
C PHE A 192 5.31 -16.57 -11.02
N GLN A 193 5.43 -17.69 -10.31
CA GLN A 193 4.52 -18.84 -10.38
C GLN A 193 4.14 -19.36 -9.00
N GLN A 194 2.92 -19.90 -8.89
CA GLN A 194 2.38 -20.49 -7.68
C GLN A 194 1.86 -21.91 -7.96
N ALA A 195 2.10 -22.84 -7.05
CA ALA A 195 1.62 -24.22 -7.15
C ALA A 195 0.12 -24.31 -6.82
N HIS A 196 -0.64 -25.03 -7.67
CA HIS A 196 -2.06 -25.30 -7.46
C HIS A 196 -2.46 -26.68 -8.02
N THR A 197 -3.18 -27.48 -7.24
CA THR A 197 -3.63 -28.83 -7.64
C THR A 197 -4.86 -28.75 -8.54
N VAL A 198 -4.82 -29.37 -9.73
CA VAL A 198 -5.93 -29.46 -10.70
C VAL A 198 -6.35 -30.90 -10.91
N TYR A 199 -7.65 -31.18 -10.74
CA TYR A 199 -8.23 -32.46 -11.09
C TYR A 199 -8.55 -32.49 -12.58
N LEU A 200 -7.96 -33.44 -13.29
CA LEU A 200 -8.32 -33.74 -14.67
C LEU A 200 -9.18 -35.00 -14.67
N PRO A 201 -10.37 -35.00 -15.31
CA PRO A 201 -11.15 -36.21 -15.47
C PRO A 201 -10.31 -37.22 -16.27
N LYS A 202 -10.17 -38.43 -15.72
CA LYS A 202 -9.41 -39.51 -16.37
C LYS A 202 -10.11 -39.84 -17.69
N PRO A 203 -9.42 -39.76 -18.85
CA PRO A 203 -10.04 -40.10 -20.13
C PRO A 203 -10.47 -41.56 -20.10
N ASN A 204 -11.76 -41.81 -20.36
CA ASN A 204 -12.31 -43.16 -20.47
C ASN A 204 -11.83 -43.77 -21.79
N ILE A 205 -10.69 -44.46 -21.76
CA ILE A 205 -10.08 -45.14 -22.92
C ILE A 205 -11.06 -46.13 -23.58
N LEU A 206 -12.04 -46.65 -22.83
CA LEU A 206 -13.06 -47.57 -23.34
C LEU A 206 -14.11 -46.92 -24.24
N HIS A 207 -14.39 -45.62 -24.10
CA HIS A 207 -15.36 -44.93 -24.96
C HIS A 207 -14.74 -44.53 -26.31
N THR A 208 -13.47 -44.11 -26.31
CA THR A 208 -12.71 -43.83 -27.54
C THR A 208 -12.54 -45.09 -28.39
N PHE A 209 -12.32 -46.26 -27.78
CA PHE A 209 -12.21 -47.52 -28.52
C PHE A 209 -13.54 -47.92 -29.20
N ASN A 210 -14.66 -47.68 -28.54
CA ASN A 210 -15.99 -47.99 -29.08
C ASN A 210 -16.40 -47.03 -30.21
N GLU A 211 -15.99 -45.76 -30.14
CA GLU A 211 -16.17 -44.82 -31.27
C GLU A 211 -15.30 -45.19 -32.48
N THR A 212 -14.05 -45.62 -32.27
CA THR A 212 -13.18 -46.04 -33.40
C THR A 212 -13.61 -47.36 -34.07
N LEU A 213 -14.38 -48.22 -33.39
CA LEU A 213 -14.91 -49.47 -33.96
C LEU A 213 -16.26 -49.31 -34.64
N ASN A 214 -16.95 -48.19 -34.43
CA ASN A 214 -18.24 -47.90 -35.08
C ASN A 214 -18.08 -47.06 -36.37
N ASP A 215 -16.85 -46.65 -36.70
CA ASP A 215 -16.46 -45.90 -37.90
C ASP A 215 -15.72 -46.77 -38.97
N THR A 216 -15.76 -48.10 -38.86
CA THR A 216 -15.28 -49.08 -39.88
C THR A 216 -16.37 -50.09 -40.21
#